data_AF-A0ABD6MI08-F1
#
_entry.id   AF-A0ABD6MI08-F1
#
_cell.length_a   1.000
_cell.length_b   1.000
_cell.length_c   1.000
_cell.angle_alpha   90.00
_cell.angle_beta   90.00
_cell.angle_gamma   90.00
#
_symmetry.space_group_name_H-M   'P 1'
#
loop_
_entity.id
_entity.type
_entity.pdbx_description
1 polymer ?
#
loop_
_entity_poly.entity_id
_entity_poly.type
_entity_poly.pdbx_seq_one_letter_code
_entity_poly.pdbx_strand_id
1 'polypeptide(L)'
;MAVGPVEHLVIAFPGGRFSGAVAPALAEAVSSGAVRAGDLAFVRRAEGGAPAPVELRELDPEGVIPADTAEGGAAAVLSAEDIDRLDRDVPAGDVVAIVVREDLWTTELARTAREAGGAFAAHERLGTAGAEADEAAGDDIIDRLERLTGLWKREILTDAEFAEQKTRLLSD
;
A
#
# COMPACT_ATOMS: atom_id res chain seq x y z
N MET A 1 -13.61 -17.21 18.50
CA MET A 1 -13.36 -15.81 18.08
C MET A 1 -13.74 -15.70 16.62
N ALA A 2 -14.60 -14.75 16.29
CA ALA A 2 -14.98 -14.44 14.93
C ALA A 2 -13.91 -13.51 14.34
N VAL A 3 -13.02 -14.04 13.50
CA VAL A 3 -12.06 -13.21 12.76
C VAL A 3 -12.85 -12.45 11.69
N GLY A 4 -12.83 -11.12 11.74
CA GLY A 4 -13.37 -10.24 10.71
C GLY A 4 -12.49 -10.23 9.46
N PRO A 5 -12.91 -9.57 8.38
CA PRO A 5 -12.02 -9.26 7.26
C PRO A 5 -10.77 -8.53 7.77
N VAL A 6 -9.59 -9.08 7.48
CA VAL A 6 -8.31 -8.41 7.75
C VAL A 6 -8.05 -7.43 6.61
N GLU A 7 -8.17 -6.14 6.88
CA GLU A 7 -7.70 -5.12 5.96
C GLU A 7 -6.20 -4.96 6.12
N HIS A 8 -5.47 -4.83 5.01
CA HIS A 8 -4.04 -4.53 5.01
C HIS A 8 -3.83 -3.21 4.28
N LEU A 9 -3.47 -2.17 5.01
CA LEU A 9 -3.05 -0.90 4.44
C LEU A 9 -1.54 -0.77 4.62
N VAL A 10 -0.81 -0.56 3.53
CA VAL A 10 0.62 -0.26 3.53
C VAL A 10 0.81 1.17 3.08
N ILE A 11 1.50 1.98 3.88
CA ILE A 11 1.86 3.36 3.52
C ILE A 11 3.38 3.47 3.53
N ALA A 12 3.99 3.62 2.35
CA ALA A 12 5.43 3.75 2.17
C ALA A 12 5.89 5.22 2.23
N PHE A 13 6.96 5.49 3.00
CA PHE A 13 7.61 6.80 3.07
C PHE A 13 9.03 6.76 2.48
N PRO A 14 9.22 7.14 1.20
CA PRO A 14 10.54 7.19 0.59
C PRO A 14 11.49 8.16 1.32
N GLY A 15 12.73 7.71 1.54
CA GLY A 15 13.79 8.49 2.21
C GLY A 15 13.70 8.53 3.74
N GLY A 16 13.00 7.57 4.34
CA GLY A 16 12.95 7.36 5.79
C GLY A 16 12.18 8.44 6.54
N ARG A 17 11.55 9.36 5.80
CA ARG A 17 10.78 10.48 6.36
C ARG A 17 9.39 9.99 6.70
N PHE A 18 9.29 9.23 7.79
CA PHE A 18 8.05 9.17 8.56
C PHE A 18 7.76 10.61 9.03
N SER A 19 7.10 11.36 8.15
CA SER A 19 6.97 12.80 8.33
C SER A 19 6.07 13.07 9.53
N GLY A 20 6.43 14.05 10.36
CA GLY A 20 5.68 14.40 11.57
C GLY A 20 4.21 14.77 11.35
N ALA A 21 3.69 14.80 10.12
CA ALA A 21 2.28 14.96 9.81
C ALA A 21 1.48 13.65 9.87
N VAL A 22 2.13 12.49 9.65
CA VAL A 22 1.46 11.18 9.67
C VAL A 22 1.27 10.68 11.10
N ALA A 23 2.24 10.93 11.99
CA ALA A 23 2.15 10.52 13.39
C ALA A 23 0.89 11.07 14.09
N PRO A 24 0.54 12.38 13.96
CA PRO A 24 -0.70 12.92 14.49
C PRO A 24 -1.96 12.30 13.89
N ALA A 25 -1.97 12.03 12.59
CA ALA A 25 -3.12 11.40 11.93
C ALA A 25 -3.33 9.95 12.41
N LEU A 26 -2.25 9.19 12.59
CA LEU A 26 -2.29 7.86 13.21
C LEU A 26 -2.73 7.93 14.66
N ALA A 27 -2.22 8.90 15.43
CA ALA A 27 -2.60 9.10 16.82
C ALA A 27 -4.10 9.39 16.96
N GLU A 28 -4.67 10.17 16.05
CA GLU A 28 -6.12 10.42 15.97
C GLU A 28 -6.90 9.16 15.59
N ALA A 29 -6.41 8.38 14.62
CA ALA A 29 -7.04 7.10 14.24
C ALA A 29 -7.06 6.09 15.39
N VAL A 30 -5.97 6.02 16.18
CA VAL A 30 -5.91 5.18 17.38
C VAL A 30 -6.83 5.71 18.47
N SER A 31 -6.81 7.02 18.72
CA SER A 31 -7.59 7.66 19.79
C SER A 31 -9.10 7.66 19.52
N SER A 32 -9.51 7.74 18.25
CA SER A 32 -10.91 7.62 17.82
C SER A 32 -11.40 6.16 17.85
N GLY A 33 -10.51 5.19 18.03
CA GLY A 33 -10.82 3.77 17.98
C GLY A 33 -11.09 3.26 16.56
N ALA A 34 -10.64 3.98 15.53
CA ALA A 34 -10.68 3.50 14.15
C ALA A 34 -9.67 2.37 13.91
N VAL A 35 -8.53 2.41 14.61
CA VAL A 35 -7.47 1.40 14.56
C VAL A 35 -6.99 1.10 15.99
N ARG A 36 -6.61 -0.14 16.31
CA ARG A 36 -5.95 -0.42 17.61
C ARG A 36 -4.45 -0.24 17.47
N ALA A 37 -3.82 0.27 18.53
CA ALA A 37 -2.37 0.40 18.58
C ALA A 37 -1.65 -0.95 18.37
N GLY A 38 -2.19 -2.05 18.92
CA GLY A 38 -1.66 -3.41 18.74
C GLY A 38 -1.80 -3.98 17.32
N ASP A 39 -2.63 -3.37 16.46
CA ASP A 39 -2.82 -3.80 15.06
C ASP A 39 -1.91 -3.04 14.08
N LEU A 40 -1.14 -2.07 14.57
CA LEU A 40 -0.15 -1.34 13.80
C LEU A 40 1.17 -2.11 13.78
N ALA A 41 1.72 -2.36 12.59
CA ALA A 41 3.11 -2.78 12.46
C ALA A 41 3.91 -1.82 11.61
N PHE A 42 5.19 -1.70 11.92
CA PHE A 42 6.11 -0.84 11.21
C PHE A 42 7.25 -1.68 10.64
N VAL A 43 7.55 -1.49 9.38
CA VAL A 43 8.70 -2.10 8.72
C VAL A 43 9.56 -1.03 8.08
N ARG A 44 10.88 -1.27 8.08
CA ARG A 44 11.82 -0.50 7.28
C ARG A 44 12.44 -1.40 6.22
N ARG A 45 12.47 -0.92 4.99
CA ARG A 45 13.28 -1.52 3.92
C ARG A 45 14.50 -0.63 3.69
N ALA A 46 15.68 -1.23 3.71
CA ALA A 46 16.92 -0.55 3.32
C ALA A 46 17.24 -0.84 1.85
N GLU A 47 18.17 -0.08 1.26
CA GLU A 47 18.60 -0.29 -0.13
C GLU A 47 19.10 -1.72 -0.34
N GLY A 48 18.46 -2.48 -1.24
CA GLY A 48 18.79 -3.89 -1.52
C GLY A 48 18.45 -4.90 -0.42
N GLY A 49 17.77 -4.48 0.66
CA GLY A 49 17.37 -5.33 1.77
C GLY A 49 15.93 -5.82 1.71
N ALA A 50 15.63 -6.90 2.44
CA ALA A 50 14.26 -7.31 2.74
C ALA A 50 13.61 -6.36 3.76
N PRO A 51 12.27 -6.21 3.77
CA PRO A 51 11.57 -5.48 4.82
C PRO A 51 11.87 -6.08 6.20
N ALA A 52 12.32 -5.25 7.14
CA ALA A 52 12.59 -5.65 8.51
C ALA A 52 11.64 -4.91 9.46
N PRO A 53 11.07 -5.60 10.48
CA PRO A 53 10.25 -4.93 11.49
C PRO A 53 11.08 -3.90 12.26
N VAL A 54 10.46 -2.76 12.56
CA VAL A 54 11.04 -1.69 13.39
C VAL A 54 10.09 -1.35 14.52
N GLU A 55 10.66 -0.99 15.67
CA GLU A 55 9.88 -0.60 16.84
C GLU A 55 9.25 0.78 16.64
N LEU A 56 8.02 0.98 17.14
CA LEU A 56 7.35 2.28 17.09
C LEU A 56 8.21 3.37 17.78
N ARG A 57 8.91 3.02 18.86
CA ARG A 57 9.75 3.96 19.62
C ARG A 57 10.93 4.52 18.81
N GLU A 58 11.37 3.79 17.78
CA GLU A 58 12.45 4.26 16.89
C GLU A 58 11.92 5.24 15.83
N LEU A 59 10.64 5.13 15.46
CA LEU A 59 9.99 5.99 14.48
C LEU A 59 9.31 7.21 15.12
N ASP A 60 8.83 7.06 16.34
CA ASP A 60 8.13 8.08 17.12
C ASP A 60 8.78 8.23 18.51
N PRO A 61 9.98 8.85 18.56
CA PRO A 61 10.68 9.07 19.82
C PRO A 61 9.95 10.04 20.76
N GLU A 62 9.10 10.91 20.20
CA GLU A 62 8.30 11.88 20.95
C GLU A 62 7.03 11.25 21.55
N GLY A 63 6.66 10.03 21.13
CA GLY A 63 5.51 9.29 21.65
C GLY A 63 4.17 9.94 21.32
N VAL A 64 4.04 10.50 20.12
CA VAL A 64 2.80 11.09 19.59
C VAL A 64 1.71 10.03 19.42
N ILE A 65 2.08 8.83 18.94
CA ILE A 65 1.17 7.72 18.71
C ILE A 65 0.94 6.97 20.03
N PRO A 66 -0.32 6.83 20.49
CA PRO A 66 -0.62 6.04 21.66
C PRO A 66 -0.19 4.59 21.44
N ALA A 67 0.75 4.10 22.26
CA ALA A 67 1.17 2.71 22.27
C ALA A 67 0.37 1.95 23.33
N ASP A 68 -0.03 0.70 23.02
CA ASP A 68 -0.70 -0.14 24.00
C ASP A 68 0.31 -0.61 25.05
N THR A 69 0.07 -0.25 26.31
CA THR A 69 0.98 -0.57 27.43
C THR A 69 0.91 -2.03 27.84
N ALA A 70 -0.15 -2.75 27.43
CA ALA A 70 -0.38 -4.16 27.76
C ALA A 70 0.54 -5.12 26.99
N GLU A 71 1.04 -4.73 25.81
CA GLU A 71 1.88 -5.56 24.92
C GLU A 71 3.29 -4.97 24.72
N GLY A 72 3.68 -4.01 25.57
CA GLY A 72 5.05 -3.47 25.60
C GLY A 72 5.42 -2.59 24.42
N GLY A 73 4.43 -2.07 23.67
CA GLY A 73 4.69 -1.30 22.45
C GLY A 73 5.13 -2.17 21.26
N ALA A 74 5.01 -3.50 21.37
CA ALA A 74 5.24 -4.39 20.25
C ALA A 74 4.16 -4.14 19.19
N ALA A 75 4.60 -3.59 18.07
CA ALA A 75 3.88 -3.61 16.81
C ALA A 75 3.28 -5.00 16.54
N ALA A 76 2.16 -5.08 15.81
CA ALA A 76 1.55 -6.34 15.43
C ALA A 76 2.61 -7.29 14.86
N VAL A 77 2.70 -8.51 15.41
CA VAL A 77 3.72 -9.48 14.98
C VAL A 77 3.43 -9.89 13.54
N LEU A 78 4.28 -9.43 12.62
CA LEU A 78 4.21 -9.82 11.21
C LEU A 78 4.64 -11.27 11.07
N SER A 79 3.82 -12.06 10.38
CA SER A 79 4.18 -13.41 10.00
C SER A 79 5.17 -13.39 8.83
N ALA A 80 5.82 -14.52 8.55
CA ALA A 80 6.69 -14.64 7.37
C ALA A 80 5.94 -14.38 6.05
N GLU A 81 4.66 -14.73 5.99
CA GLU A 81 3.78 -14.47 4.84
C GLU A 81 3.47 -12.98 4.68
N ASP A 82 3.30 -12.25 5.79
CA ASP A 82 3.14 -10.80 5.76
C ASP A 82 4.39 -10.11 5.22
N ILE A 83 5.58 -10.56 5.65
CA ILE A 83 6.87 -10.03 5.16
C ILE A 83 7.05 -10.29 3.66
N ASP A 84 6.70 -11.49 3.19
CA ASP A 84 6.78 -11.84 1.76
C ASP A 84 5.80 -11.00 0.91
N ARG A 85 4.60 -10.73 1.43
CA ARG A 85 3.67 -9.80 0.78
C ARG A 85 4.24 -8.38 0.73
N LEU A 86 4.81 -7.90 1.84
CA LEU A 86 5.44 -6.57 1.90
C LEU A 86 6.64 -6.44 0.97
N ASP A 87 7.38 -7.52 0.69
CA ASP A 87 8.51 -7.48 -0.25
C ASP A 87 8.06 -7.10 -1.67
N ARG A 88 6.83 -7.47 -2.05
CA ARG A 88 6.21 -7.11 -3.33
C ARG A 88 5.64 -5.69 -3.35
N ASP A 89 5.09 -5.24 -2.23
CA ASP A 89 4.33 -3.98 -2.15
C ASP A 89 5.17 -2.78 -1.72
N VAL A 90 6.27 -2.99 -0.97
CA VAL A 90 7.13 -1.93 -0.43
C VAL A 90 8.34 -1.74 -1.34
N PRO A 91 8.50 -0.59 -2.03
CA PRO A 91 9.65 -0.37 -2.90
C PRO A 91 10.97 -0.34 -2.11
N ALA A 92 12.06 -0.69 -2.80
CA ALA A 92 13.40 -0.57 -2.23
C ALA A 92 13.82 0.89 -2.05
N GLY A 93 14.79 1.10 -1.15
CA GLY A 93 15.18 2.44 -0.68
C GLY A 93 14.68 2.63 0.75
N ASP A 94 15.30 3.54 1.51
CA ASP A 94 14.99 3.80 2.92
C ASP A 94 13.50 4.15 3.07
N VAL A 95 12.66 3.15 3.28
CA VAL A 95 11.20 3.26 3.24
C VAL A 95 10.67 2.72 4.54
N VAL A 96 9.82 3.51 5.21
CA VAL A 96 9.03 3.05 6.34
C VAL A 96 7.65 2.68 5.83
N ALA A 97 7.17 1.49 6.14
CA ALA A 97 5.82 1.03 5.84
C ALA A 97 5.02 0.84 7.13
N ILE A 98 3.83 1.43 7.19
CA ILE A 98 2.84 1.18 8.25
C ILE A 98 1.88 0.12 7.75
N VAL A 99 1.65 -0.92 8.54
CA VAL A 99 0.69 -1.99 8.30
C VAL A 99 -0.44 -1.88 9.31
N VAL A 100 -1.68 -1.78 8.83
CA VAL A 100 -2.90 -1.86 9.65
C VAL A 100 -3.57 -3.20 9.36
N ARG A 101 -3.96 -3.97 10.38
CA ARG A 101 -4.50 -5.34 10.21
C ARG A 101 -6.01 -5.49 10.47
N GLU A 102 -6.58 -4.80 11.46
CA GLU A 102 -8.01 -4.95 11.75
C GLU A 102 -8.79 -3.69 11.41
N ASP A 103 -9.87 -3.90 10.67
CA ASP A 103 -10.89 -2.89 10.46
C ASP A 103 -12.05 -3.15 11.42
N LEU A 104 -12.05 -2.45 12.56
CA LEU A 104 -12.89 -2.76 13.72
C LEU A 104 -14.40 -2.73 13.41
N TRP A 105 -14.85 -1.89 12.46
CA TRP A 105 -16.26 -1.86 12.08
C TRP A 105 -16.69 -3.12 11.32
N THR A 106 -15.80 -3.70 10.51
CA THR A 106 -16.08 -4.92 9.75
C THR A 106 -16.21 -6.12 10.67
N THR A 107 -15.41 -6.19 11.74
CA THR A 107 -15.47 -7.26 12.74
C THR A 107 -16.82 -7.27 13.46
N GLU A 108 -17.27 -6.12 13.97
CA GLU A 108 -18.58 -6.02 14.64
C GLU A 108 -19.73 -6.29 13.67
N LEU A 109 -19.67 -5.75 12.45
CA LEU A 109 -20.70 -6.02 11.44
C LEU A 109 -20.74 -7.50 11.03
N ALA A 110 -19.59 -8.14 10.85
CA ALA A 110 -19.51 -9.56 10.52
C ALA A 110 -20.05 -10.43 11.67
N ARG A 111 -19.81 -10.04 12.93
CA ARG A 111 -20.39 -10.70 14.10
C ARG A 111 -21.92 -10.57 14.09
N THR A 112 -22.45 -9.36 13.97
CA THR A 112 -23.89 -9.11 13.94
C THR A 112 -24.58 -9.79 12.75
N ALA A 113 -23.96 -9.78 11.57
CA ALA A 113 -24.47 -10.47 10.38
C ALA A 113 -24.58 -11.99 10.62
N ARG A 114 -23.58 -12.61 11.25
CA ARG A 114 -23.62 -14.04 11.62
C ARG A 114 -24.69 -14.35 12.67
N GLU A 115 -24.84 -13.49 13.68
CA GLU A 115 -25.90 -13.60 14.69
C GLU A 115 -27.30 -13.51 14.08
N ALA A 116 -27.46 -12.72 13.00
CA ALA A 116 -28.69 -12.63 12.22
C ALA A 116 -28.88 -13.79 11.21
N GLY A 117 -27.99 -14.79 11.20
CA GLY A 117 -28.05 -15.93 10.27
C GLY A 117 -27.50 -15.63 8.87
N GLY A 118 -26.86 -14.48 8.67
CA GLY A 118 -26.14 -14.11 7.45
C GLY A 118 -24.70 -14.63 7.44
N ALA A 119 -24.07 -14.57 6.27
CA ALA A 119 -22.67 -14.91 6.08
C ALA A 119 -21.96 -13.79 5.32
N PHE A 120 -20.73 -13.47 5.74
CA PHE A 120 -19.87 -12.55 5.01
C PHE A 120 -19.36 -13.27 3.75
N ALA A 121 -19.71 -12.77 2.57
CA ALA A 121 -19.44 -13.46 1.31
C ALA A 121 -18.10 -13.04 0.68
N ALA A 122 -17.79 -11.74 0.68
CA ALA A 122 -16.55 -11.18 0.14
C ALA A 122 -16.27 -9.81 0.77
N HIS A 123 -14.99 -9.43 0.82
CA HIS A 123 -14.51 -8.10 1.19
C HIS A 123 -13.33 -7.76 0.29
N GLU A 124 -13.48 -6.76 -0.57
CA GLU A 124 -12.48 -6.43 -1.59
C GLU A 124 -12.28 -4.93 -1.68
N ARG A 125 -11.02 -4.48 -1.75
CA ARG A 125 -10.69 -3.10 -2.09
C ARG A 125 -10.74 -2.97 -3.62
N LEU A 126 -11.79 -2.33 -4.13
CA LEU A 126 -11.85 -1.91 -5.53
C LEU A 126 -10.94 -0.69 -5.71
N GLY A 127 -9.74 -0.89 -6.24
CA GLY A 127 -8.74 0.15 -6.36
C GLY A 127 -9.03 1.18 -7.46
N THR A 128 -8.55 2.40 -7.26
CA THR A 128 -8.17 3.36 -8.33
C THR A 128 -6.64 3.44 -8.51
N ALA A 129 -5.91 2.47 -7.94
CA ALA A 129 -4.46 2.46 -7.74
C ALA A 129 -3.64 2.21 -9.02
N GLY A 130 -3.87 3.02 -10.05
CA GLY A 130 -3.06 3.05 -11.27
C GLY A 130 -2.74 4.47 -11.75
N ALA A 131 -3.03 5.51 -10.96
CA ALA A 131 -2.89 6.89 -11.43
C ALA A 131 -1.58 7.59 -11.02
N GLU A 132 -0.84 7.10 -10.02
CA GLU A 132 0.32 7.83 -9.47
C GLU A 132 1.44 6.87 -9.07
N ALA A 133 2.10 6.26 -10.05
CA ALA A 133 3.43 5.67 -9.91
C ALA A 133 4.31 6.23 -11.02
N ASP A 134 5.20 7.14 -10.66
CA ASP A 134 6.06 7.96 -11.52
C ASP A 134 7.20 7.17 -12.21
N GLU A 135 6.95 5.89 -12.53
CA GLU A 135 7.79 5.04 -13.39
C GLU A 135 7.11 4.70 -14.74
N ALA A 136 5.84 5.11 -14.93
CA ALA A 136 5.08 4.78 -16.14
C ALA A 136 5.52 5.55 -17.41
N ALA A 137 6.31 6.61 -17.32
CA ALA A 137 6.66 7.39 -18.52
C ALA A 137 7.49 6.59 -19.55
N GLY A 138 8.35 5.68 -19.09
CA GLY A 138 9.15 4.83 -19.98
C GLY A 138 8.35 3.69 -20.61
N ASP A 139 7.48 3.06 -19.82
CA ASP A 139 6.65 1.92 -20.25
C ASP A 139 5.52 2.39 -21.19
N ASP A 140 4.90 3.54 -20.90
CA ASP A 140 3.87 4.15 -21.74
C ASP A 140 4.37 4.46 -23.15
N ILE A 141 5.59 4.97 -23.29
CA ILE A 141 6.15 5.30 -24.61
C ILE A 141 6.37 4.01 -25.43
N ILE A 142 6.91 2.96 -24.79
CA ILE A 142 7.12 1.67 -25.43
C ILE A 142 5.78 1.06 -25.87
N ASP A 143 4.79 1.02 -24.97
CA ASP A 143 3.45 0.51 -25.25
C ASP A 143 2.74 1.28 -26.38
N ARG A 144 2.87 2.61 -26.39
CA ARG A 144 2.31 3.46 -27.45
C ARG A 144 2.99 3.20 -28.79
N LEU A 145 4.31 2.97 -28.82
CA LEU A 145 5.04 2.61 -30.04
C LEU A 145 4.70 1.21 -30.55
N GLU A 146 4.49 0.23 -29.66
CA GLU A 146 4.05 -1.10 -30.04
C GLU A 146 2.64 -1.09 -30.62
N ARG A 147 1.72 -0.31 -30.01
CA ARG A 147 0.36 -0.10 -30.55
C ARG A 147 0.39 0.54 -31.93
N LEU A 148 1.22 1.57 -32.12
CA LEU A 148 1.42 2.24 -33.42
C LEU A 148 1.90 1.24 -34.49
N THR A 149 2.85 0.38 -34.10
CA THR A 149 3.40 -0.67 -34.97
C THR A 149 2.33 -1.70 -35.34
N GLY A 150 1.45 -2.05 -34.39
CA GLY A 150 0.32 -2.94 -34.63
C GLY A 150 -0.70 -2.38 -35.64
N LEU A 151 -0.96 -1.07 -35.60
CA LEU A 151 -1.86 -0.40 -36.55
C LEU A 151 -1.26 -0.32 -37.96
N TRP A 152 0.04 -0.01 -38.07
CA TRP A 152 0.75 -0.02 -39.36
C TRP A 152 0.76 -1.40 -40.01
N LYS A 153 1.05 -2.46 -39.25
CA LYS A 153 1.03 -3.85 -39.76
C LYS A 153 -0.35 -4.30 -40.25
N ARG A 154 -1.43 -3.67 -39.78
CA ARG A 154 -2.81 -3.93 -40.22
C ARG A 154 -3.25 -3.02 -41.36
N GLU A 155 -2.34 -2.24 -41.94
CA GLU A 155 -2.58 -1.28 -43.03
C GLU A 155 -3.62 -0.19 -42.64
N ILE A 156 -3.78 0.08 -41.34
CA ILE A 156 -4.68 1.13 -40.83
C ILE A 156 -4.01 2.50 -40.91
N LEU A 157 -2.67 2.54 -40.82
CA LEU A 157 -1.86 3.74 -40.96
C LEU A 157 -0.96 3.61 -42.19
N THR A 158 -0.85 4.68 -42.96
CA THR A 158 0.14 4.79 -44.03
C THR A 158 1.55 5.03 -43.46
N ASP A 159 2.59 4.79 -44.27
CA ASP A 159 3.98 5.00 -43.85
C ASP A 159 4.27 6.45 -43.41
N ALA A 160 3.61 7.42 -44.06
CA ALA A 160 3.74 8.84 -43.72
C ALA A 160 3.12 9.17 -42.35
N GLU A 161 1.92 8.64 -42.07
CA GLU A 161 1.21 8.86 -40.81
C GLU A 161 1.91 8.16 -39.63
N PHE A 162 2.44 6.96 -39.86
CA PHE A 162 3.23 6.24 -38.87
C PHE A 162 4.50 7.01 -38.47
N ALA A 163 5.23 7.56 -39.45
CA ALA A 163 6.44 8.33 -39.21
C ALA A 163 6.15 9.62 -38.40
N GLU A 164 5.11 10.36 -38.76
CA GLU A 164 4.71 11.58 -38.07
C GLU A 164 4.33 11.31 -36.61
N GLN A 165 3.49 10.30 -36.37
CA GLN A 165 3.04 9.96 -35.02
C GLN A 165 4.18 9.42 -34.14
N LYS A 166 5.09 8.62 -34.71
CA LYS A 166 6.29 8.15 -34.00
C LYS A 166 7.20 9.32 -33.58
N THR A 167 7.43 10.30 -34.46
CA THR A 167 8.24 11.47 -34.13
C THR A 167 7.60 12.32 -33.04
N ARG A 168 6.27 12.50 -33.08
CA ARG A 168 5.52 13.21 -32.04
C ARG A 168 5.61 12.54 -30.68
N LEU A 169 5.54 11.20 -30.63
CA LEU A 169 5.65 10.39 -29.41
C LEU A 169 7.04 10.37 -28.77
N LEU A 170 8.10 10.57 -29.57
CA LEU A 170 9.48 10.60 -29.07
C LEU A 170 9.95 12.01 -28.67
N SER A 171 9.12 13.03 -28.92
CA SER A 171 9.43 14.44 -28.64
C SER A 171 8.62 15.01 -27.46
N ASP A 172 7.73 14.20 -26.88
CA ASP A 172 6.87 14.48 -25.72
C ASP A 172 7.42 13.74 -24.50
#